data_AF-A0A945XYX1-F1
#
_entry.id   AF-A0A945XYX1-F1
#
_cell.length_a   1.000
_cell.length_b   1.000
_cell.length_c   1.000
_cell.angle_alpha   90.00
_cell.angle_beta   90.00
_cell.angle_gamma   90.00
#
_symmetry.space_group_name_H-M   'P 1'
#
loop_
_entity.id
_entity.type
_entity.pdbx_description
1 polymer ?
#
loop_
_entity_poly.entity_id
_entity_poly.type
_entity_poly.pdbx_seq_one_letter_code
_entity_poly.pdbx_strand_id
1 'polypeptide(L)'
;MIDSIWRIFTIGLLLGAPSVIATGPMLILIISETLRHGIRAGAKVACTPLLTDVPLVLSSRFIFTQILNMNILLGAISLSGAVFLTYLGSRSIKIANADITDFTAHSLRLTYILKN
;
A
#
# COMPACT_ATOMS: atom_id res chain seq x y z
N MET A 1 23.28 -27.18 -5.37
CA MET A 1 23.63 -25.78 -5.01
C MET A 1 23.02 -24.78 -5.99
N ILE A 2 23.12 -25.04 -7.30
CA ILE A 2 22.45 -24.25 -8.37
C ILE A 2 20.93 -24.16 -8.20
N ASP A 3 20.25 -25.24 -7.77
CA ASP A 3 18.79 -25.29 -7.64
C ASP A 3 18.26 -24.32 -6.57
N SER A 4 19.06 -24.05 -5.55
CA SER A 4 18.69 -23.07 -4.51
C SER A 4 18.80 -21.65 -5.01
N ILE A 5 19.77 -21.34 -5.86
CA ILE A 5 19.93 -20.03 -6.50
C ILE A 5 18.75 -19.70 -7.41
N TRP A 6 18.31 -20.66 -8.23
CA TRP A 6 17.13 -20.48 -9.07
C TRP A 6 15.85 -20.24 -8.24
N ARG A 7 15.73 -20.93 -7.11
CA ARG A 7 14.60 -20.80 -6.19
C ARG A 7 14.56 -19.43 -5.50
N ILE A 8 15.71 -18.93 -5.05
CA ILE A 8 15.81 -17.60 -4.41
C ILE A 8 15.52 -16.50 -5.44
N PHE A 9 16.01 -16.66 -6.67
CA PHE A 9 15.75 -15.71 -7.76
C PHE A 9 14.26 -15.65 -8.12
N THR A 10 13.61 -16.80 -8.27
CA THR A 10 12.17 -16.85 -8.60
C THR A 10 11.30 -16.30 -7.47
N ILE A 11 11.57 -16.64 -6.21
CA ILE A 11 10.86 -16.09 -5.05
C ILE A 11 11.07 -14.58 -4.93
N GLY A 12 12.32 -14.11 -5.09
CA GLY A 12 12.66 -12.69 -5.06
C GLY A 12 11.96 -11.90 -6.16
N LEU A 13 11.89 -12.47 -7.38
CA LEU A 13 11.15 -11.87 -8.49
C LEU A 13 9.64 -11.81 -8.21
N LEU A 14 9.05 -12.92 -7.74
CA LEU A 14 7.61 -13.03 -7.52
C LEU A 14 7.11 -12.15 -6.37
N LEU A 15 7.90 -11.99 -5.30
CA LEU A 15 7.58 -11.15 -4.16
C LEU A 15 8.01 -9.69 -4.36
N GLY A 16 9.12 -9.45 -5.08
CA GLY A 16 9.67 -8.12 -5.30
C GLY A 16 8.97 -7.34 -6.42
N ALA A 17 8.60 -7.99 -7.52
CA ALA A 17 7.98 -7.32 -8.66
C ALA A 17 6.64 -6.59 -8.31
N PRO A 18 5.72 -7.18 -7.52
CA PRO A 18 4.48 -6.50 -7.14
C PRO A 18 4.71 -5.32 -6.18
N SER A 19 5.75 -5.39 -5.34
CA SER A 19 6.01 -4.39 -4.30
C SER A 19 6.51 -3.05 -4.86
N VAL A 20 7.10 -3.03 -6.06
CA VAL A 20 7.60 -1.79 -6.69
C VAL A 20 6.45 -1.03 -7.36
N ILE A 21 5.52 -1.75 -7.99
CA ILE A 21 4.38 -1.15 -8.71
C ILE A 21 3.37 -0.57 -7.71
N ALA A 22 3.16 -1.24 -6.58
CA ALA A 22 2.34 -0.75 -5.48
C ALA A 22 3.15 0.19 -4.57
N THR A 23 3.76 1.22 -5.15
CA THR A 23 4.35 2.31 -4.36
C THR A 23 3.28 2.78 -3.38
N GLY A 24 3.44 2.47 -2.10
CA GLY A 24 2.32 2.46 -1.17
C GLY A 24 1.71 3.84 -0.94
N PRO A 25 0.47 3.93 -0.43
CA PRO A 25 -0.21 5.19 -0.16
C PRO A 25 0.60 6.10 0.77
N MET A 26 1.35 5.51 1.71
CA MET A 26 2.28 6.21 2.58
C MET A 26 3.38 6.95 1.80
N LEU A 27 4.01 6.30 0.81
CA LEU A 27 5.07 6.94 0.02
C LEU A 27 4.49 8.01 -0.90
N ILE A 28 3.34 7.76 -1.53
CA ILE A 28 2.60 8.77 -2.31
C ILE A 28 2.28 10.00 -1.45
N LEU A 29 1.85 9.80 -0.20
CA LEU A 29 1.56 10.87 0.74
C LEU A 29 2.82 11.64 1.11
N ILE A 30 3.92 10.96 1.42
CA ILE A 30 5.20 11.59 1.74
C ILE A 30 5.68 12.46 0.56
N ILE A 31 5.61 11.95 -0.67
CA ILE A 31 5.98 12.68 -1.88
C ILE A 31 5.07 13.90 -2.09
N SER A 32 3.74 13.70 -2.02
CA SER A 32 2.77 14.78 -2.20
C SER A 32 2.95 15.89 -1.16
N GLU A 33 3.19 15.51 0.09
CA GLU A 33 3.37 16.45 1.19
C GLU A 33 4.72 17.17 1.10
N THR A 34 5.76 16.48 0.61
CA THR A 34 7.08 17.08 0.32
C THR A 34 6.98 18.14 -0.78
N LEU A 35 6.23 17.86 -1.85
CA LEU A 35 6.04 18.79 -2.97
C LEU A 35 5.12 19.97 -2.61
N ARG A 36 4.07 19.74 -1.80
CA ARG A 36 3.04 20.74 -1.50
C ARG A 36 3.40 21.66 -0.32
N HIS A 37 4.04 21.13 0.71
CA HIS A 37 4.35 21.86 1.95
C HIS A 37 5.86 21.86 2.29
N GLY A 38 6.70 21.32 1.40
CA GLY A 38 8.16 21.30 1.53
C GLY A 38 8.71 20.12 2.33
N ILE A 39 10.04 20.00 2.34
CA ILE A 39 10.80 18.87 2.91
C ILE A 39 10.51 18.64 4.41
N ARG A 40 10.22 19.71 5.17
CA ARG A 40 9.92 19.61 6.61
C ARG A 40 8.58 18.92 6.90
N ALA A 41 7.57 19.13 6.05
CA ALA A 41 6.27 18.50 6.20
C ALA A 41 6.33 17.02 5.80
N GLY A 42 6.98 16.71 4.68
CA GLY A 42 7.23 15.33 4.23
C GLY A 42 8.05 14.49 5.22
N ALA A 43 9.09 15.07 5.83
CA ALA A 43 9.89 14.40 6.85
C ALA A 43 9.06 14.01 8.09
N LYS A 44 8.10 14.85 8.48
CA LYS A 44 7.22 14.58 9.62
C LYS A 44 6.28 13.40 9.34
N VAL A 45 5.73 13.34 8.12
CA VAL A 45 4.88 12.22 7.69
C VAL A 45 5.68 10.93 7.57
N ALA A 46 6.90 10.99 7.04
CA ALA A 46 7.81 9.83 6.92
C ALA A 46 8.29 9.27 8.28
N CYS A 47 8.32 10.09 9.34
CA CYS A 47 8.60 9.60 10.69
C CYS A 47 7.47 8.77 11.30
N THR A 48 6.23 8.90 10.80
CA THR A 48 5.06 8.17 11.32
C THR A 48 5.22 6.65 11.25
N PRO A 49 5.58 6.05 10.09
CA PRO A 49 5.82 4.60 10.01
C PRO A 49 7.04 4.19 10.84
N LEU A 50 8.13 4.96 10.87
CA LEU A 50 9.30 4.67 11.73
C LEU A 50 8.95 4.57 13.23
N LEU A 51 8.15 5.51 13.73
CA LEU A 51 7.71 5.53 15.13
C LEU A 51 6.69 4.45 15.44
N THR A 52 5.91 4.00 14.46
CA THR A 52 4.83 3.01 14.67
C THR A 52 5.31 1.59 14.41
N ASP A 53 6.16 1.37 13.41
CA ASP A 53 6.67 0.05 13.01
C ASP A 53 7.64 -0.53 14.05
N VAL A 54 8.45 0.27 14.73
CA VAL A 54 9.36 -0.24 15.78
C VAL A 54 8.57 -0.84 16.95
N PRO A 55 7.61 -0.14 17.57
CA PRO A 55 6.72 -0.74 18.57
C PRO A 55 5.90 -1.91 18.01
N LEU A 56 5.42 -1.83 16.77
CA LEU A 56 4.59 -2.87 16.16
C LEU A 56 5.37 -4.18 15.95
N VAL A 57 6.60 -4.12 15.43
CA VAL A 57 7.46 -5.29 15.21
C VAL A 57 7.90 -5.91 16.54
N LEU A 58 8.25 -5.10 17.54
CA LEU A 58 8.55 -5.64 18.88
C LEU A 58 7.32 -6.32 19.51
N SER A 59 6.17 -5.66 19.45
CA SER A 59 4.93 -6.16 20.07
C SER A 59 4.44 -7.42 19.38
N SER A 60 4.42 -7.43 18.04
CA SER A 60 4.02 -8.59 17.25
C SER A 60 4.86 -9.82 17.58
N ARG A 61 6.18 -9.69 17.69
CA ARG A 61 7.05 -10.81 18.10
C ARG A 61 6.68 -11.37 19.47
N PHE A 62 6.38 -10.51 20.44
CA PHE A 62 6.01 -10.92 21.78
C PHE A 62 4.65 -11.64 21.81
N ILE A 63 3.65 -11.04 21.17
CA ILE A 63 2.27 -11.53 21.12
C ILE A 63 2.11 -12.82 20.31
N PHE A 64 2.89 -12.99 19.24
CA PHE A 64 2.85 -14.20 18.42
C PHE A 64 3.17 -15.46 19.22
N THR A 65 4.08 -15.38 20.20
CA THR A 65 4.48 -16.56 21.01
C THR A 65 3.32 -17.15 21.82
N GLN A 66 2.36 -16.33 22.23
CA GLN A 66 1.17 -16.78 22.97
C GLN A 66 0.03 -17.20 22.05
N ILE A 67 -0.16 -16.48 20.94
CA ILE A 67 -1.29 -16.69 20.03
C ILE A 67 -1.09 -17.94 19.14
N LEU A 68 0.16 -18.28 18.80
CA LEU A 68 0.46 -19.47 17.99
C LEU A 68 0.06 -20.80 18.64
N ASN A 69 -0.17 -20.82 19.97
CA ASN A 69 -0.58 -22.02 20.68
C ASN A 69 -2.07 -22.36 20.47
N MET A 70 -2.86 -21.43 19.90
CA MET A 70 -4.29 -21.56 19.68
C MET A 70 -4.61 -21.58 18.17
N ASN A 71 -4.56 -22.77 17.57
CA ASN A 71 -4.81 -22.98 16.12
C ASN A 71 -6.14 -22.38 15.63
N ILE A 72 -7.19 -22.41 16.46
CA ILE A 72 -8.52 -21.87 16.14
C ILE A 72 -8.48 -20.34 16.02
N LEU A 73 -7.74 -19.66 16.90
CA LEU A 73 -7.64 -18.21 16.91
C LEU A 73 -6.85 -17.70 15.69
N LEU A 74 -5.80 -18.42 15.30
CA LEU A 74 -5.06 -18.15 14.05
C LEU A 74 -5.97 -18.28 12.83
N GLY A 75 -6.78 -19.34 12.77
CA GLY A 75 -7.74 -19.57 11.70
C GLY A 75 -8.77 -18.44 11.59
N ALA A 76 -9.30 -17.97 12.73
CA ALA A 76 -10.25 -16.86 12.77
C ALA A 76 -9.63 -15.54 12.28
N ILE A 77 -8.41 -15.20 12.74
CA ILE A 77 -7.67 -14.03 12.24
C ILE A 77 -7.43 -14.14 10.73
N SER A 78 -7.04 -15.32 10.24
CA SER A 78 -6.76 -15.53 8.82
C SER A 78 -8.01 -15.37 7.97
N LEU A 79 -9.14 -15.92 8.42
CA LEU A 79 -10.42 -15.81 7.71
C LEU A 79 -10.91 -14.36 7.70
N SER A 80 -10.81 -13.66 8.84
CA SER A 80 -11.14 -12.25 8.94
C SER A 80 -10.27 -11.39 8.01
N GLY A 81 -8.96 -11.64 7.99
CA GLY A 81 -8.03 -10.96 7.08
C GLY A 81 -8.34 -11.22 5.61
N ALA A 82 -8.66 -12.47 5.24
CA ALA A 82 -9.04 -12.81 3.87
C ALA A 82 -10.30 -12.06 3.43
N VAL A 83 -11.37 -12.08 4.23
CA VAL A 83 -12.62 -11.36 3.93
C VAL A 83 -12.36 -9.85 3.78
N PHE A 84 -11.57 -9.27 4.68
CA PHE A 84 -11.22 -7.85 4.64
C PHE A 84 -10.41 -7.49 3.38
N LEU A 85 -9.41 -8.29 3.01
CA LEU A 85 -8.61 -8.10 1.80
C LEU A 85 -9.46 -8.23 0.53
N THR A 86 -10.36 -9.23 0.46
CA THR A 86 -11.29 -9.38 -0.67
C THR A 86 -12.21 -8.18 -0.80
N TYR A 87 -12.71 -7.64 0.33
CA TYR A 87 -13.53 -6.44 0.35
C TYR A 87 -12.77 -5.21 -0.15
N LEU A 88 -11.55 -4.98 0.35
CA LEU A 88 -10.69 -3.89 -0.10
C LEU A 88 -10.37 -4.01 -1.59
N GLY A 89 -9.95 -5.19 -2.06
CA GLY A 89 -9.66 -5.43 -3.46
C GLY A 89 -10.85 -5.14 -4.37
N SER A 90 -12.04 -5.58 -3.96
CA SER A 90 -13.28 -5.32 -4.71
C SER A 90 -13.61 -3.83 -4.78
N ARG A 91 -13.36 -3.06 -3.71
CA ARG A 91 -13.52 -1.60 -3.75
C ARG A 91 -12.48 -0.92 -4.63
N SER A 92 -11.23 -1.35 -4.57
CA SER A 92 -10.16 -0.78 -5.41
C SER A 92 -10.45 -0.94 -6.91
N ILE A 93 -10.97 -2.08 -7.34
CA ILE A 93 -11.37 -2.30 -8.75
C ILE A 93 -12.55 -1.40 -9.14
N LYS A 94 -13.55 -1.24 -8.25
CA LYS A 94 -14.71 -0.37 -8.50
C LYS A 94 -14.33 1.10 -8.63
N ILE A 95 -13.42 1.58 -7.79
CA ILE A 95 -12.93 2.97 -7.81
C ILE A 95 -12.09 3.21 -9.08
N ALA A 96 -11.21 2.27 -9.43
CA ALA A 96 -10.42 2.37 -10.66
C ALA A 96 -11.31 2.43 -11.92
N ASN A 97 -12.44 1.70 -11.93
CA ASN A 97 -13.38 1.75 -13.05
C ASN A 97 -14.11 3.11 -13.16
N ALA A 98 -14.41 3.76 -12.03
CA ALA A 98 -15.10 5.05 -12.01
C ALA A 98 -14.20 6.23 -12.46
N ASP A 99 -12.91 6.20 -12.10
CA ASP A 99 -11.95 7.27 -12.41
C ASP A 99 -11.53 7.26 -13.90
N ILE A 100 -11.43 6.09 -14.53
CA ILE A 100 -11.07 5.98 -15.96
C ILE A 100 -12.14 6.62 -16.86
N THR A 101 -13.41 6.65 -16.43
CA THR A 101 -14.50 7.33 -17.15
C THR A 101 -14.48 8.87 -17.03
N ASP A 102 -13.81 9.44 -16.02
CA ASP A 102 -13.80 10.90 -15.77
C ASP A 102 -12.62 11.62 -16.45
N PHE A 103 -11.58 10.88 -16.85
CA PHE A 103 -10.46 11.43 -17.65
C PHE A 103 -10.84 11.89 -19.07
N THR A 104 -12.11 11.74 -19.48
CA THR A 104 -12.60 12.22 -20.79
C THR A 104 -13.47 13.49 -20.69
N ALA A 105 -13.67 14.08 -19.51
CA ALA A 105 -14.67 15.15 -19.35
C ALA A 105 -14.22 16.39 -18.56
N HIS A 106 -13.09 17.00 -18.92
CA HIS A 106 -12.88 18.42 -18.57
C HIS A 106 -12.01 19.19 -19.57
N SER A 107 -12.46 19.27 -20.83
CA SER A 107 -12.04 20.32 -21.78
C SER A 107 -12.63 21.70 -21.42
N LEU A 108 -12.76 22.01 -20.12
CA LEU A 108 -13.22 23.33 -19.72
C LEU A 108 -12.14 24.37 -19.98
N ARG A 109 -12.56 25.35 -20.79
CA ARG A 109 -12.20 26.77 -20.74
C ARG A 109 -11.25 27.30 -21.82
N LEU A 110 -11.15 26.65 -22.98
CA LEU A 110 -10.55 27.31 -24.15
C LEU A 110 -11.49 28.31 -24.84
N THR A 111 -12.82 28.16 -24.67
CA THR A 111 -13.82 29.07 -25.25
C THR A 111 -13.84 30.45 -24.60
N TYR A 112 -13.22 30.63 -23.42
CA TYR A 112 -13.11 31.95 -22.77
C TYR A 112 -11.88 32.75 -23.23
N ILE A 113 -10.86 32.10 -23.82
CA ILE A 113 -9.62 32.75 -24.27
C ILE A 113 -9.70 33.19 -25.74
N LEU A 114 -10.52 32.54 -26.57
CA LEU A 114 -10.68 32.89 -28.00
C LEU A 114 -11.72 33.99 -28.27
N LYS A 115 -12.25 34.64 -27.23
CA LYS A 115 -13.26 35.71 -27.34
C LYS A 115 -12.78 37.01 -26.68
N ASN A 116 -11.51 37.36 -26.89
CA ASN A 116 -10.95 38.69 -26.68
C ASN A 116 -9.80 38.91 -27.67
#